data_AF-A0ABD4X211-F1
#
_entry.id   AF-A0ABD4X211-F1
#
_cell.length_a   1.000
_cell.length_b   1.000
_cell.length_c   1.000
_cell.angle_alpha   90.00
_cell.angle_beta   90.00
_cell.angle_gamma   90.00
#
_symmetry.space_group_name_H-M   'P 1'
#
loop_
_entity.id
_entity.type
_entity.pdbx_description
1 polymer ?
#
loop_
_entity_poly.entity_id
_entity_poly.type
_entity_poly.pdbx_seq_one_letter_code
_entity_poly.pdbx_strand_id
1 'polypeptide(L)'
;MKDWVQRKLNNVISDDVQAKMKEKMAESGVTVPISASMLMRIFQKQMTKQDQIQQFSISFQDSYIHVNGIIKKFLVRIPFSIVLEPLEAKERTLLFKIHEMKPLNQNWINYRIFHKPPVTTYEEKQIHINLNEIDKVKVIPVGKIKQFSIQDEKLRVKIGL
;
A
#
# COMPACT_ATOMS: atom_id res chain seq x y z
N MET A 1 -10.56 -7.41 -54.52
CA MET A 1 -9.90 -7.69 -53.21
C MET A 1 -10.68 -8.82 -52.55
N LYS A 2 -10.03 -9.91 -52.12
CA LYS A 2 -10.74 -11.12 -51.65
C LYS A 2 -11.35 -10.88 -50.25
N ASP A 3 -12.61 -11.27 -50.07
CA ASP A 3 -13.45 -11.00 -48.88
C ASP A 3 -12.80 -11.42 -47.54
N TRP A 4 -11.95 -12.46 -47.56
CA TRP A 4 -11.21 -12.92 -46.39
C TRP A 4 -10.14 -11.93 -45.89
N VAL A 5 -9.62 -11.07 -46.77
CA VAL A 5 -8.62 -10.04 -46.43
C VAL A 5 -9.28 -8.90 -45.66
N GLN A 6 -10.50 -8.49 -46.05
CA GLN A 6 -11.24 -7.44 -45.35
C GLN A 6 -11.68 -7.87 -43.95
N ARG A 7 -12.11 -9.13 -43.78
CA ARG A 7 -12.47 -9.67 -42.46
C ARG A 7 -11.27 -9.73 -41.51
N LYS A 8 -10.09 -10.11 -42.02
CA LYS A 8 -8.86 -10.17 -41.21
C LYS A 8 -8.39 -8.76 -40.79
N LEU A 9 -8.48 -7.78 -41.69
CA LEU A 9 -8.16 -6.37 -41.38
C LEU A 9 -9.12 -5.79 -40.34
N ASN A 10 -10.43 -6.03 -40.46
CA ASN A 10 -11.40 -5.53 -39.49
C ASN A 10 -11.21 -6.12 -38.09
N ASN A 11 -10.87 -7.41 -37.98
CA ASN A 11 -10.62 -8.05 -36.68
C ASN A 11 -9.34 -7.51 -36.01
N VAL A 12 -8.26 -7.28 -36.77
CA VAL A 12 -7.02 -6.71 -36.23
C VAL A 12 -7.24 -5.25 -35.77
N ILE A 13 -8.00 -4.46 -36.53
CA ILE A 13 -8.34 -3.08 -36.15
C ILE A 13 -9.22 -3.05 -34.89
N SER A 14 -10.17 -3.97 -34.73
CA SER A 14 -10.99 -4.04 -33.52
C SER A 14 -10.17 -4.44 -32.29
N ASP A 15 -9.22 -5.36 -32.45
CA ASP A 15 -8.37 -5.83 -31.35
C ASP A 15 -7.40 -4.73 -30.88
N ASP A 16 -6.80 -3.99 -31.82
CA ASP A 16 -5.92 -2.84 -31.51
C ASP A 16 -6.68 -1.68 -30.86
N VAL A 17 -7.91 -1.40 -31.30
CA VAL A 17 -8.77 -0.38 -30.70
C VAL A 17 -9.19 -0.80 -29.29
N GLN A 18 -9.54 -2.06 -29.08
CA GLN A 18 -9.86 -2.59 -27.75
C GLN A 18 -8.64 -2.58 -26.82
N ALA A 19 -7.44 -2.89 -27.32
CA ALA A 19 -6.20 -2.82 -26.56
C ALA A 19 -5.88 -1.37 -26.14
N LYS A 20 -5.97 -0.41 -27.08
CA LYS A 20 -5.76 1.02 -26.79
C LYS A 20 -6.84 1.61 -25.88
N MET A 21 -8.09 1.16 -25.98
CA MET A 21 -9.15 1.54 -25.05
C MET A 21 -8.89 0.94 -23.65
N LYS A 22 -8.46 -0.32 -23.55
CA LYS A 22 -8.06 -0.92 -22.27
C LYS A 22 -6.88 -0.18 -21.63
N GLU A 23 -5.87 0.22 -22.42
CA GLU A 23 -4.75 1.04 -21.94
C GLU A 23 -5.22 2.42 -21.46
N LYS A 24 -6.02 3.15 -22.24
CA LYS A 24 -6.56 4.46 -21.82
C LYS A 24 -7.47 4.38 -20.59
N MET A 25 -8.25 3.31 -20.45
CA MET A 25 -9.07 3.08 -19.26
C MET A 25 -8.20 2.71 -18.05
N ALA A 26 -7.12 1.94 -18.24
CA ALA A 26 -6.12 1.66 -17.21
C ALA A 26 -5.32 2.93 -16.80
N GLU A 27 -5.18 3.89 -17.70
CA GLU A 27 -4.54 5.18 -17.43
C GLU A 27 -5.44 6.19 -16.70
N SER A 28 -6.76 6.08 -16.84
CA SER A 28 -7.71 6.98 -16.18
C SER A 28 -7.70 6.79 -14.65
N GLY A 29 -7.17 7.78 -13.94
CA GLY A 29 -7.12 7.74 -12.48
C GLY A 29 -6.36 8.90 -11.86
N VAL A 30 -6.68 9.19 -10.61
CA VAL A 30 -6.01 10.21 -9.81
C VAL A 30 -4.84 9.58 -9.06
N THR A 31 -3.64 10.09 -9.26
CA THR A 31 -2.46 9.65 -8.49
C THR A 31 -2.36 10.44 -7.19
N VAL A 32 -2.44 9.73 -6.08
CA VAL A 32 -2.31 10.27 -4.73
C VAL A 32 -0.93 9.93 -4.18
N PRO A 33 -0.06 10.92 -3.96
CA PRO A 33 1.19 10.70 -3.24
C PRO A 33 0.93 10.69 -1.73
N ILE A 34 1.33 9.61 -1.06
CA ILE A 34 1.25 9.39 0.37
C ILE A 34 2.66 9.54 0.96
N SER A 35 2.85 10.54 1.81
CA SER A 35 4.14 10.80 2.47
C SER A 35 4.31 9.95 3.73
N ALA A 36 5.56 9.86 4.22
CA ALA A 36 5.86 9.13 5.44
C ALA A 36 5.13 9.73 6.65
N SER A 37 4.98 11.06 6.68
CA SER A 37 4.22 11.78 7.71
C SER A 37 2.72 11.44 7.69
N MET A 38 2.13 11.19 6.52
CA MET A 38 0.73 10.76 6.42
C MET A 38 0.55 9.35 7.00
N LEU A 39 1.44 8.41 6.63
CA LEU A 39 1.45 7.08 7.22
C LEU A 39 1.68 7.16 8.74
N MET A 40 2.67 7.93 9.17
CA MET A 40 2.98 8.09 10.59
C MET A 40 1.77 8.61 11.37
N ARG A 41 1.02 9.57 10.81
CA ARG A 41 -0.20 10.09 11.42
C ARG A 41 -1.30 9.04 11.56
N ILE A 42 -1.54 8.21 10.54
CA ILE A 42 -2.57 7.16 10.66
C ILE A 42 -2.16 6.08 11.67
N PHE A 43 -0.87 5.70 11.70
CA PHE A 43 -0.35 4.74 12.67
C PHE A 43 -0.38 5.27 14.10
N GLN A 44 -0.05 6.53 14.32
CA GLN A 44 -0.09 7.14 15.65
C GLN A 44 -1.51 7.34 16.16
N LYS A 45 -2.49 7.68 15.30
CA LYS A 45 -3.90 7.84 15.68
C LYS A 45 -4.49 6.56 16.29
N GLN A 46 -4.05 5.39 15.83
CA GLN A 46 -4.54 4.08 16.29
C GLN A 46 -3.69 3.48 17.43
N MET A 47 -2.51 4.04 17.71
CA MET A 47 -1.66 3.60 18.81
C MET A 47 -2.21 4.08 20.14
N THR A 48 -2.34 3.15 21.08
CA THR A 48 -2.81 3.42 22.43
C THR A 48 -1.63 3.45 23.41
N LYS A 49 -1.84 4.02 24.60
CA LYS A 49 -0.84 3.94 25.68
C LYS A 49 -0.47 2.50 26.05
N GLN A 50 -1.39 1.54 25.84
CA GLN A 50 -1.18 0.12 26.14
C GLN A 50 -0.18 -0.54 25.19
N ASP A 51 0.01 0.01 23.99
CA ASP A 51 0.96 -0.52 23.01
C ASP A 51 2.42 -0.29 23.43
N GLN A 52 2.66 0.71 24.27
CA GLN A 52 3.97 1.09 24.80
C GLN A 52 5.05 1.27 23.71
N ILE A 53 4.65 1.84 22.57
CA ILE A 53 5.54 2.19 21.46
C ILE A 53 6.04 3.62 21.66
N GLN A 54 7.34 3.81 21.57
CA GLN A 54 8.06 5.07 21.70
C GLN A 54 8.95 5.29 20.47
N GLN A 55 9.29 6.55 20.18
CA GLN A 55 10.18 6.93 19.07
C GLN A 55 9.75 6.32 17.72
N PHE A 56 8.43 6.18 17.52
CA PHE A 56 7.88 5.62 16.30
C PHE A 56 8.18 6.52 15.11
N SER A 57 8.75 5.93 14.06
CA SER A 57 9.07 6.65 12.82
C SER A 57 8.77 5.78 11.61
N ILE A 58 8.39 6.44 10.53
CA ILE A 58 8.20 5.86 9.21
C ILE A 58 9.07 6.65 8.24
N SER A 59 9.72 5.94 7.33
CA SER A 59 10.45 6.54 6.20
C SER A 59 10.33 5.65 4.97
N PHE A 60 10.58 6.23 3.81
CA PHE A 60 10.69 5.50 2.55
C PHE A 60 12.16 5.46 2.17
N GLN A 61 12.67 4.28 1.85
CA GLN A 61 14.02 4.09 1.34
C GLN A 61 13.94 3.10 0.19
N ASP A 62 14.50 3.47 -0.96
CA ASP A 62 14.39 2.71 -2.21
C ASP A 62 12.93 2.38 -2.56
N SER A 63 12.58 1.09 -2.61
CA SER A 63 11.23 0.57 -2.87
C SER A 63 10.53 0.04 -1.62
N TYR A 64 11.01 0.40 -0.42
CA TYR A 64 10.54 -0.13 0.85
C TYR A 64 10.06 0.96 1.81
N ILE A 65 9.21 0.54 2.76
CA ILE A 65 8.80 1.35 3.90
C ILE A 65 9.54 0.87 5.14
N HIS A 66 10.28 1.75 5.78
CA HIS A 66 10.98 1.46 7.02
C HIS A 66 10.18 1.97 8.20
N VAL A 67 9.84 1.07 9.12
CA VAL A 67 9.09 1.34 10.34
C VAL A 67 9.99 1.04 11.53
N ASN A 68 10.35 2.07 12.29
CA ASN A 68 11.27 1.95 13.42
C ASN A 68 10.62 2.46 14.70
N GLY A 69 11.10 1.97 15.84
CA GLY A 69 10.72 2.50 17.14
C GLY A 69 11.26 1.66 18.28
N ILE A 70 10.75 1.92 19.48
CA ILE A 70 11.08 1.18 20.70
C ILE A 70 9.78 0.71 21.31
N ILE A 71 9.65 -0.59 21.55
CA ILE A 71 8.54 -1.14 22.31
C ILE A 71 8.99 -1.47 23.73
N LYS A 72 8.24 -1.02 24.73
CA LYS A 72 8.49 -1.35 26.12
C LYS A 72 7.64 -2.55 26.54
N LYS A 73 8.32 -3.59 27.04
CA LYS A 73 7.70 -4.79 27.61
C LYS A 73 8.23 -4.94 29.04
N PHE A 74 7.37 -4.70 30.03
CA PHE A 74 7.77 -4.57 31.43
C PHE A 74 8.88 -3.52 31.62
N LEU A 75 10.04 -3.92 32.14
CA LEU A 75 11.20 -3.04 32.33
C LEU A 75 12.15 -3.02 31.12
N VAL A 76 11.92 -3.87 30.11
CA VAL A 76 12.81 -4.00 28.95
C VAL A 76 12.34 -3.08 27.83
N ARG A 77 13.31 -2.36 27.24
CA ARG A 77 13.12 -1.57 26.01
C ARG A 77 13.67 -2.38 24.84
N ILE A 78 12.82 -2.69 23.88
CA ILE A 78 13.17 -3.49 22.71
C ILE A 78 13.10 -2.55 21.50
N PRO A 79 14.24 -2.10 20.96
CA PRO A 79 14.24 -1.40 19.68
C PRO A 79 13.78 -2.36 18.59
N PHE A 80 12.97 -1.87 17.66
CA PHE A 80 12.54 -2.61 16.49
C PHE A 80 12.78 -1.82 15.21
N SER A 81 13.02 -2.57 14.14
CA SER A 81 13.11 -2.09 12.77
C SER A 81 12.41 -3.09 11.87
N ILE A 82 11.46 -2.63 11.07
CA ILE A 82 10.64 -3.46 10.20
C ILE A 82 10.66 -2.82 8.81
N VAL A 83 11.04 -3.61 7.81
CA VAL A 83 11.06 -3.20 6.40
C VAL A 83 9.86 -3.84 5.71
N LEU A 84 9.01 -3.03 5.12
CA LEU A 84 7.80 -3.45 4.44
C LEU A 84 7.98 -3.33 2.93
N GLU A 85 7.61 -4.39 2.23
CA GLU A 85 7.55 -4.45 0.78
C GLU A 85 6.10 -4.45 0.34
N PRO A 86 5.67 -3.49 -0.51
CA PRO A 86 4.32 -3.51 -1.07
C PRO A 86 4.17 -4.72 -2.01
N LEU A 87 3.07 -5.45 -1.87
CA LEU A 87 2.80 -6.68 -2.61
C LEU A 87 1.77 -6.51 -3.70
N GLU A 88 0.56 -6.17 -3.30
CA GLU A 88 -0.59 -6.08 -4.19
C GLU A 88 -1.62 -5.13 -3.61
N ALA A 89 -2.60 -4.75 -4.43
CA ALA A 89 -3.71 -3.94 -3.99
C ALA A 89 -5.03 -4.69 -4.22
N LYS A 90 -5.92 -4.64 -3.22
CA LYS A 90 -7.27 -5.18 -3.27
C LYS A 90 -8.24 -4.05 -2.93
N GLU A 91 -9.05 -3.64 -3.91
CA GLU A 91 -9.93 -2.48 -3.79
C GLU A 91 -9.18 -1.21 -3.36
N ARG A 92 -9.35 -0.76 -2.11
CA ARG A 92 -8.66 0.39 -1.51
C ARG A 92 -7.70 0.02 -0.41
N THR A 93 -7.38 -1.26 -0.31
CA THR A 93 -6.44 -1.81 0.65
C THR A 93 -5.16 -2.17 -0.07
N LEU A 94 -4.03 -1.67 0.45
CA LEU A 94 -2.72 -2.04 -0.05
C LEU A 94 -2.10 -3.07 0.90
N LEU A 95 -1.65 -4.19 0.32
CA LEU A 95 -1.08 -5.31 1.04
C LEU A 95 0.44 -5.19 1.04
N PHE A 96 1.04 -5.48 2.18
CA PHE A 96 2.48 -5.47 2.37
C PHE A 96 2.93 -6.78 3.02
N LYS A 97 4.11 -7.25 2.66
CA LYS A 97 4.84 -8.25 3.46
C LYS A 97 5.96 -7.60 4.23
N ILE A 98 6.38 -8.28 5.28
CA ILE A 98 7.60 -7.96 6.00
C ILE A 98 8.77 -8.53 5.19
N HIS A 99 9.57 -7.64 4.63
CA HIS A 99 10.81 -7.99 3.93
C HIS A 99 11.91 -8.35 4.93
N GLU A 100 12.09 -7.48 5.93
CA GLU A 100 13.07 -7.67 7.01
C GLU A 100 12.51 -7.21 8.34
N MET A 101 13.01 -7.80 9.42
CA MET A 101 12.62 -7.44 10.78
C MET A 101 13.78 -7.63 11.75
N LYS A 102 13.97 -6.66 12.64
CA LYS A 102 14.80 -6.77 13.83
C LYS A 102 13.99 -6.35 15.05
N PRO A 103 14.04 -7.10 16.16
CA PRO A 103 14.57 -8.46 16.29
C PRO A 103 13.79 -9.49 15.43
N LEU A 104 14.46 -10.53 14.96
CA LEU A 104 13.89 -11.55 14.07
C LEU A 104 12.71 -12.30 14.71
N ASN A 105 11.76 -12.73 13.87
CA ASN A 105 10.66 -13.65 14.21
C ASN A 105 9.73 -13.20 15.36
N GLN A 106 9.61 -11.90 15.62
CA GLN A 106 8.73 -11.39 16.68
C GLN A 106 7.31 -11.07 16.18
N ASN A 107 6.53 -12.09 15.83
CA ASN A 107 5.15 -11.93 15.32
C ASN A 107 4.24 -11.11 16.25
N TRP A 108 4.48 -11.15 17.56
CA TRP A 108 3.71 -10.36 18.53
C TRP A 108 3.97 -8.85 18.40
N ILE A 109 5.17 -8.42 17.99
CA ILE A 109 5.48 -7.02 17.68
C ILE A 109 4.71 -6.60 16.42
N ASN A 110 4.73 -7.44 15.38
CA ASN A 110 4.01 -7.19 14.13
C ASN A 110 2.51 -7.03 14.38
N TYR A 111 1.91 -7.96 15.13
CA TYR A 111 0.51 -7.88 15.50
C TYR A 111 0.20 -6.60 16.29
N ARG A 112 1.05 -6.24 17.25
CA ARG A 112 0.83 -5.03 18.06
C ARG A 112 0.91 -3.73 17.26
N ILE A 113 1.79 -3.66 16.26
CA ILE A 113 1.98 -2.45 15.43
C ILE A 113 0.95 -2.39 14.30
N PHE A 114 0.68 -3.52 13.64
CA PHE A 114 -0.03 -3.59 12.36
C PHE A 114 -1.43 -4.23 12.44
N HIS A 115 -1.88 -4.70 13.61
CA HIS A 115 -3.24 -5.19 13.81
C HIS A 115 -4.06 -4.18 14.61
N LYS A 116 -4.56 -3.17 13.92
CA LYS A 116 -5.38 -2.07 14.46
C LYS A 116 -6.55 -1.77 13.50
N PRO A 117 -7.57 -2.64 13.45
CA PRO A 117 -8.74 -2.41 12.61
C PRO A 117 -9.46 -1.11 12.99
N PRO A 118 -10.04 -0.36 12.02
CA PRO A 118 -10.19 -0.69 10.60
C PRO A 118 -9.04 -0.18 9.69
N VAL A 119 -8.03 0.48 10.24
CA VAL A 119 -6.95 1.12 9.47
C VAL A 119 -5.93 0.11 9.00
N THR A 120 -5.51 -0.79 9.90
CA THR A 120 -4.54 -1.84 9.59
C THR A 120 -5.00 -3.20 10.12
N THR A 121 -4.88 -4.25 9.32
CA THR A 121 -5.00 -5.64 9.79
C THR A 121 -3.70 -6.37 9.52
N TYR A 122 -3.34 -7.29 10.42
CA TYR A 122 -2.23 -8.21 10.24
C TYR A 122 -2.78 -9.64 10.32
N GLU A 123 -2.78 -10.33 9.17
CA GLU A 123 -3.27 -11.69 8.99
C GLU A 123 -2.40 -12.38 7.94
N GLU A 124 -2.22 -13.71 8.04
CA GLU A 124 -1.41 -14.48 7.07
C GLU A 124 0.00 -13.93 6.79
N LYS A 125 0.62 -13.27 7.78
CA LYS A 125 1.92 -12.57 7.67
C LYS A 125 1.92 -11.38 6.68
N GLN A 126 0.73 -10.88 6.33
CA GLN A 126 0.53 -9.72 5.49
C GLN A 126 -0.07 -8.58 6.32
N ILE A 127 0.33 -7.36 5.99
CA ILE A 127 -0.17 -6.14 6.58
C ILE A 127 -1.07 -5.49 5.55
N HIS A 128 -2.33 -5.31 5.89
CA HIS A 128 -3.33 -4.73 5.02
C HIS A 128 -3.60 -3.32 5.52
N ILE A 129 -3.29 -2.31 4.70
CA ILE A 129 -3.54 -0.90 5.05
C ILE A 129 -4.71 -0.40 4.24
N ASN A 130 -5.81 -0.06 4.91
CA ASN A 130 -6.97 0.56 4.29
C ASN A 130 -6.67 2.05 4.00
N LEU A 131 -6.50 2.38 2.72
CA LEU A 131 -6.13 3.73 2.32
C LEU A 131 -7.28 4.74 2.48
N ASN A 132 -8.54 4.30 2.66
CA ASN A 132 -9.65 5.20 2.95
C ASN A 132 -9.47 5.98 4.27
N GLU A 133 -8.59 5.50 5.14
CA GLU A 133 -8.25 6.15 6.42
C GLU A 133 -7.23 7.29 6.27
N ILE A 134 -6.69 7.48 5.06
CA ILE A 134 -5.84 8.61 4.71
C ILE A 134 -6.72 9.71 4.12
N ASP A 135 -6.77 10.85 4.81
CA ASP A 135 -7.65 11.99 4.46
C ASP A 135 -7.59 12.36 2.96
N LYS A 136 -6.39 12.35 2.36
CA LYS A 136 -6.17 12.68 0.95
C LYS A 136 -6.69 11.62 -0.04
N VAL A 137 -6.79 10.37 0.37
CA VAL A 137 -7.37 9.30 -0.45
C VAL A 137 -8.89 9.31 -0.31
N LYS A 138 -9.40 9.58 0.90
CA LYS A 138 -10.82 9.61 1.24
C LYS A 138 -11.63 10.60 0.40
N VAL A 139 -11.02 11.70 -0.08
CA VAL A 139 -11.71 12.69 -0.94
C VAL A 139 -12.08 12.13 -2.32
N ILE A 140 -11.50 10.99 -2.73
CA ILE A 140 -11.82 10.32 -3.99
C ILE A 140 -12.99 9.35 -3.71
N PRO A 141 -14.20 9.67 -4.17
CA PRO A 141 -15.40 8.98 -3.71
C PRO A 141 -15.50 7.54 -4.23
N VAL A 142 -15.08 7.30 -5.47
CA VAL A 142 -15.23 6.00 -6.17
C VAL A 142 -13.93 5.52 -6.78
N GLY A 143 -13.86 4.22 -7.09
CA GLY A 143 -12.70 3.59 -7.73
C GLY A 143 -11.81 2.80 -6.78
N LYS A 144 -10.94 2.01 -7.38
CA LYS A 144 -9.97 1.10 -6.74
C LYS A 144 -8.54 1.47 -7.09
N ILE A 145 -7.60 0.94 -6.33
CA ILE A 145 -6.18 1.07 -6.63
C ILE A 145 -5.89 0.33 -7.94
N LYS A 146 -5.36 1.05 -8.92
CA LYS A 146 -4.97 0.50 -10.23
C LYS A 146 -3.47 0.22 -10.30
N GLN A 147 -2.69 1.11 -9.70
CA GLN A 147 -1.23 1.06 -9.71
C GLN A 147 -0.71 1.66 -8.41
N PHE A 148 0.42 1.17 -7.93
CA PHE A 148 1.15 1.77 -6.83
C PHE A 148 2.66 1.64 -7.06
N SER A 149 3.43 2.56 -6.48
CA SER A 149 4.89 2.50 -6.47
C SER A 149 5.44 3.35 -5.32
N ILE A 150 6.64 3.05 -4.86
CA ILE A 150 7.39 3.93 -3.96
C ILE A 150 8.42 4.67 -4.83
N GLN A 151 8.28 5.99 -4.90
CA GLN A 151 9.12 6.89 -5.70
C GLN A 151 9.20 8.25 -5.01
N ASP A 152 10.36 8.92 -5.05
CA ASP A 152 10.59 10.23 -4.43
C ASP A 152 10.17 10.27 -2.95
N GLU A 153 10.55 9.23 -2.20
CA GLU A 153 10.21 9.06 -0.78
C GLU A 153 8.71 9.11 -0.48
N LYS A 154 7.87 8.68 -1.44
CA LYS A 154 6.41 8.66 -1.31
C LYS A 154 5.84 7.38 -1.90
N LEU A 155 4.83 6.85 -1.24
CA LEU A 155 3.97 5.83 -1.82
C LEU A 155 2.97 6.52 -2.76
N ARG A 156 3.18 6.39 -4.06
CA ARG A 156 2.27 6.87 -5.10
C ARG A 156 1.23 5.82 -5.37
N VAL A 157 -0.05 6.16 -5.21
CA VAL A 157 -1.18 5.26 -5.44
C VAL A 157 -2.10 5.88 -6.48
N LYS A 158 -2.32 5.20 -7.60
CA LYS A 158 -3.28 5.61 -8.63
C LYS A 158 -4.64 4.97 -8.34
N ILE A 159 -5.66 5.81 -8.19
CA ILE A 159 -7.05 5.40 -7.95
C ILE A 159 -7.89 5.70 -9.18
N GLY A 160 -8.60 4.70 -9.70
CA GLY A 160 -9.44 4.82 -10.90
C GLY A 160 -10.59 3.80 -10.90
N LEU A 161 -11.52 3.94 -11.84
CA LEU A 161 -12.68 3.04 -12.02
C LEU A 161 -12.24 1.68 -12.57
#